data_AF-A0A368CKV3-F1
#
_entry.id   AF-A0A368CKV3-F1
#
_cell.length_a   1.000
_cell.length_b   1.000
_cell.length_c   1.000
_cell.angle_alpha   90.00
_cell.angle_beta   90.00
_cell.angle_gamma   90.00
#
_symmetry.space_group_name_H-M   'P 1'
#
loop_
_entity.id
_entity.type
_entity.pdbx_description
1 polymer ?
#
loop_
_entity_poly.entity_id
_entity_poly.type
_entity_poly.pdbx_seq_one_letter_code
_entity_poly.pdbx_strand_id
1 'polypeptide(L)'
;MATGATARCRDQRGDERRHRPERGFGLSEVLISAVILAMAVAASLRCWGAVTALEQQRRKQQQLRDWMELQLQRDQGLLHQHASHLALDCADPDQSAQGLQSLQAAWHQSEPLPLPVGAVADSSFEPAGDGLLLLQLISGVHQRGRHYSLQGLGACLDEPA
;
A
#
# COMPACT_ATOMS: atom_id res chain seq x y z
N MET A 1 -3.87 12.47 -10.33
CA MET A 1 -4.74 13.66 -10.27
C MET A 1 -6.16 13.19 -10.01
N ALA A 2 -6.79 13.77 -9.00
CA ALA A 2 -8.09 13.37 -8.49
C ALA A 2 -9.24 13.92 -9.35
N THR A 3 -10.31 13.15 -9.47
CA THR A 3 -11.67 13.69 -9.59
C THR A 3 -12.62 12.72 -8.89
N GLY A 4 -12.77 12.94 -7.59
CA GLY A 4 -13.80 12.30 -6.77
C GLY A 4 -15.16 12.88 -7.14
N ALA A 5 -16.05 12.02 -7.61
CA ALA A 5 -17.47 12.31 -7.75
C ALA A 5 -18.09 12.45 -6.35
N THR A 6 -18.12 13.69 -5.85
CA THR A 6 -18.91 14.04 -4.68
C THR A 6 -20.37 14.14 -5.12
N ALA A 7 -21.18 13.19 -4.64
CA ALA A 7 -22.62 13.26 -4.79
C ALA A 7 -23.14 14.49 -4.04
N ARG A 8 -23.44 15.55 -4.79
CA ARG A 8 -24.08 16.78 -4.31
C ARG A 8 -25.47 16.47 -3.77
N CYS A 9 -25.67 16.62 -2.47
CA CYS A 9 -27.00 16.76 -1.90
C CYS A 9 -27.66 18.01 -2.49
N ARG A 10 -28.81 17.80 -3.13
CA ARG A 10 -29.60 18.80 -3.83
C ARG A 10 -30.37 19.65 -2.82
N ASP A 11 -30.17 20.96 -2.90
CA ASP A 11 -30.90 21.99 -2.15
C ASP A 11 -32.38 21.99 -2.60
N GLN A 12 -33.29 21.69 -1.67
CA GLN A 12 -34.74 21.89 -1.87
C GLN A 12 -35.18 23.07 -1.01
N ARG A 13 -35.33 24.24 -1.64
CA ARG A 13 -36.03 25.39 -1.05
C ARG A 13 -37.52 25.02 -0.93
N GLY A 14 -37.98 24.86 0.30
CA GLY A 14 -39.38 24.70 0.66
C GLY A 14 -40.02 26.04 0.99
N ASP A 15 -41.12 26.34 0.30
CA ASP A 15 -42.01 27.49 0.47
C ASP A 15 -42.52 27.64 1.92
N GLU A 16 -42.36 28.83 2.49
CA GLU A 16 -42.86 29.23 3.81
C GLU A 16 -44.40 29.26 3.81
N ARG A 17 -45.04 28.23 4.39
CA ARG A 17 -46.45 28.32 4.82
C ARG A 17 -46.54 28.57 6.32
N ARG A 18 -46.89 29.82 6.61
CA ARG A 18 -47.34 30.41 7.89
C ARG A 18 -47.84 29.42 8.93
N HIS A 19 -47.18 29.40 10.09
CA HIS A 19 -47.67 28.84 11.35
C HIS A 19 -48.23 29.96 12.24
N ARG A 20 -49.46 29.77 12.75
CA ARG A 20 -49.94 30.44 13.97
C ARG A 20 -49.65 29.54 15.17
N PRO A 21 -49.34 30.10 16.36
CA PRO A 21 -48.90 29.30 17.50
C PRO A 21 -50.10 28.89 18.37
N GLU A 22 -50.34 27.60 18.50
CA GLU A 22 -51.16 27.03 19.58
C GLU A 22 -50.27 26.02 20.31
N ARG A 23 -50.20 26.19 21.63
CA ARG A 23 -49.28 25.48 22.54
C ARG A 23 -49.79 24.06 22.78
N GLY A 24 -48.97 23.07 22.41
CA GLY A 24 -49.12 21.67 22.79
C GLY A 24 -48.66 20.77 21.64
N PHE A 25 -47.61 19.98 21.86
CA PHE A 25 -47.13 19.00 20.87
C PHE A 25 -48.28 18.04 20.54
N GLY A 26 -48.83 18.17 19.33
CA GLY A 26 -49.87 17.27 18.85
C GLY A 26 -49.32 15.88 18.64
N LEU A 27 -50.11 14.85 18.93
CA LEU A 27 -49.75 13.45 18.72
C LEU A 27 -49.29 13.18 17.27
N SER A 28 -49.87 13.89 16.30
CA SER A 28 -49.47 13.86 14.89
C SER A 28 -48.07 14.42 14.62
N GLU A 29 -47.66 15.48 15.33
CA GLU A 29 -46.35 16.11 15.16
C GLU A 29 -45.24 15.19 15.69
N VAL A 30 -45.46 14.57 16.85
CA VAL A 30 -44.55 13.56 17.42
C VAL A 30 -44.39 12.36 16.49
N LEU A 31 -45.48 11.87 15.89
CA LEU A 31 -45.44 10.75 14.95
C LEU A 31 -44.67 11.10 13.67
N ILE A 32 -44.89 12.29 13.10
CA ILE A 32 -44.17 12.75 11.91
C ILE A 32 -42.67 12.89 12.21
N SER A 33 -42.29 13.52 13.33
CA SER A 33 -40.90 13.64 13.74
C SER A 33 -40.25 12.28 14.00
N ALA A 34 -40.97 11.34 14.61
CA ALA A 34 -40.47 9.98 14.86
C ALA A 34 -40.23 9.19 13.56
N VAL A 35 -41.13 9.32 12.57
CA VAL A 35 -40.96 8.67 11.26
C VAL A 35 -39.78 9.27 10.50
N ILE A 36 -39.65 10.60 10.48
CA ILE A 36 -38.52 11.27 9.84
C ILE A 36 -37.21 10.85 10.51
N LEU A 37 -37.17 10.81 11.84
CA LEU A 37 -36.00 10.38 12.60
C LEU A 37 -35.67 8.90 12.32
N ALA A 38 -36.67 8.02 12.30
CA ALA A 38 -36.48 6.60 11.98
C ALA A 38 -35.93 6.39 10.56
N MET A 39 -36.42 7.15 9.58
CA MET A 39 -35.90 7.10 8.20
C MET A 39 -34.46 7.64 8.12
N ALA A 40 -34.14 8.73 8.82
CA ALA A 40 -32.78 9.27 8.88
C ALA A 40 -31.79 8.31 9.57
N VAL A 41 -32.21 7.66 10.65
CA VAL A 41 -31.41 6.64 11.36
C VAL A 41 -31.22 5.39 10.49
N ALA A 42 -32.27 4.91 9.80
CA ALA A 42 -32.16 3.76 8.90
C ALA A 42 -31.24 4.04 7.69
N ALA A 43 -31.30 5.26 7.13
CA ALA A 43 -30.41 5.68 6.05
C ALA A 43 -28.95 5.78 6.51
N SER A 44 -28.70 6.36 7.69
CA SER A 44 -27.35 6.46 8.25
C SER A 44 -26.76 5.09 8.58
N LEU A 45 -27.50 4.17 9.20
CA LEU A 45 -27.01 2.80 9.48
C LEU A 45 -26.55 2.05 8.22
N ARG A 46 -27.26 2.22 7.09
CA ARG A 46 -26.88 1.62 5.79
C ARG A 46 -25.59 2.23 5.22
N CYS A 47 -25.41 3.54 5.36
CA CYS A 47 -24.17 4.20 4.95
C CYS A 47 -22.97 3.74 5.80
N TRP A 48 -23.16 3.54 7.10
CA TRP A 48 -22.07 3.16 8.01
C TRP A 48 -21.54 1.75 7.73
N GLY A 49 -22.42 0.79 7.41
CA GLY A 49 -22.00 -0.56 7.02
C GLY A 49 -21.18 -0.59 5.72
N ALA A 50 -21.48 0.29 4.77
CA ALA A 50 -20.67 0.43 3.55
C ALA A 50 -19.31 1.08 3.82
N VAL A 51 -19.25 2.05 4.75
CA VAL A 51 -18.00 2.72 5.15
C VAL A 51 -17.06 1.75 5.87
N THR A 52 -17.56 0.93 6.80
CA THR A 52 -16.70 -0.03 7.52
C THR A 52 -16.12 -1.11 6.61
N ALA A 53 -16.90 -1.59 5.63
CA ALA A 53 -16.41 -2.53 4.62
C ALA A 53 -15.30 -1.93 3.75
N LEU A 54 -15.48 -0.68 3.30
CA LEU A 54 -14.48 0.06 2.53
C LEU A 54 -13.21 0.34 3.35
N GLU A 55 -13.36 0.74 4.61
CA GLU A 55 -12.22 0.94 5.51
C GLU A 55 -11.46 -0.35 5.76
N GLN A 56 -12.15 -1.47 5.94
CA GLN A 56 -11.52 -2.77 6.14
C GLN A 56 -10.73 -3.20 4.89
N GLN A 57 -11.28 -2.99 3.70
CA GLN A 57 -10.56 -3.26 2.44
C GLN A 57 -9.34 -2.33 2.29
N ARG A 58 -9.48 -1.05 2.67
CA ARG A 58 -8.37 -0.09 2.66
C ARG A 58 -7.25 -0.48 3.62
N ARG A 59 -7.58 -0.94 4.83
CA ARG A 59 -6.60 -1.43 5.82
C ARG A 59 -5.83 -2.64 5.29
N LYS A 60 -6.51 -3.61 4.65
CA LYS A 60 -5.84 -4.76 4.02
C LYS A 60 -4.86 -4.33 2.93
N GLN A 61 -5.26 -3.37 2.08
CA GLN A 61 -4.36 -2.84 1.05
C GLN A 61 -3.18 -2.06 1.64
N GLN A 62 -3.39 -1.30 2.72
CA GLN A 62 -2.30 -0.60 3.41
C GLN A 62 -1.31 -1.60 4.01
N GLN A 63 -1.79 -2.59 4.74
CA GLN A 63 -0.95 -3.65 5.31
C GLN A 63 -0.10 -4.37 4.27
N LEU A 64 -0.67 -4.66 3.09
CA LEU A 64 0.09 -5.26 2.00
C LEU A 64 1.19 -4.34 1.47
N ARG A 65 0.91 -3.04 1.34
CA ARG A 65 1.91 -2.06 0.92
C ARG A 65 3.03 -1.96 1.93
N ASP A 66 2.69 -1.81 3.20
CA ASP A 66 3.63 -1.72 4.31
C ASP A 66 4.51 -2.98 4.36
N TRP A 67 3.91 -4.15 4.19
CA TRP A 67 4.64 -5.42 4.10
C TRP A 67 5.64 -5.44 2.93
N MET A 68 5.25 -5.00 1.73
CA MET A 68 6.19 -4.93 0.60
C MET A 68 7.34 -3.96 0.87
N GLU A 69 7.10 -2.84 1.57
CA GLU A 69 8.19 -1.93 1.94
C GLU A 69 9.18 -2.59 2.89
N LEU A 70 8.66 -3.29 3.90
CA LEU A 70 9.46 -4.02 4.89
C LEU A 70 10.26 -5.15 4.26
N GLN A 71 9.65 -5.91 3.35
CA GLN A 71 10.34 -6.96 2.59
C GLN A 71 11.48 -6.38 1.75
N LEU A 72 11.24 -5.28 1.02
CA LEU A 72 12.29 -4.59 0.26
C LEU A 72 13.43 -4.07 1.15
N GLN A 73 13.11 -3.54 2.33
CA GLN A 73 14.12 -3.07 3.29
C GLN A 73 14.96 -4.22 3.86
N ARG A 74 14.34 -5.36 4.19
CA ARG A 74 15.06 -6.57 4.61
C ARG A 74 15.98 -7.06 3.49
N ASP A 75 15.45 -7.20 2.29
CA ASP A 75 16.21 -7.70 1.14
C ASP A 75 17.39 -6.77 0.84
N GLN A 76 17.20 -5.46 0.92
CA GLN A 76 18.30 -4.49 0.84
C GLN A 76 19.38 -4.73 1.92
N GLY A 77 18.96 -4.94 3.18
CA GLY A 77 19.90 -5.22 4.27
C GLY A 77 20.69 -6.51 4.04
N LEU A 78 20.02 -7.57 3.58
CA LEU A 78 20.64 -8.86 3.24
C LEU A 78 21.65 -8.72 2.09
N LEU A 79 21.29 -7.96 1.05
CA LEU A 79 22.15 -7.69 -0.08
C LEU A 79 23.38 -6.89 0.34
N HIS A 80 23.23 -5.84 1.15
CA HIS A 80 24.37 -5.08 1.67
C HIS A 80 25.29 -5.94 2.53
N GLN A 81 24.73 -6.78 3.39
CA GLN A 81 25.52 -7.66 4.24
C GLN A 81 26.36 -8.62 3.39
N HIS A 82 25.74 -9.31 2.42
CA HIS A 82 26.48 -10.23 1.54
C HIS A 82 27.47 -9.49 0.64
N ALA A 83 27.06 -8.36 0.06
CA ALA A 83 27.91 -7.52 -0.78
C ALA A 83 29.18 -7.09 -0.06
N SER A 84 29.10 -6.66 1.19
CA SER A 84 30.27 -6.21 1.96
C SER A 84 31.35 -7.29 2.14
N HIS A 85 31.01 -8.57 1.94
CA HIS A 85 31.95 -9.69 1.99
C HIS A 85 32.56 -10.06 0.63
N LEU A 86 32.05 -9.50 -0.47
CA LEU A 86 32.36 -9.96 -1.82
C LEU A 86 33.66 -9.40 -2.41
N ALA A 87 34.19 -8.28 -1.91
CA ALA A 87 35.53 -7.75 -2.22
C ALA A 87 35.94 -7.93 -3.70
N LEU A 88 35.11 -7.47 -4.64
CA LEU A 88 35.25 -7.67 -6.07
C LEU A 88 35.96 -6.49 -6.73
N ASP A 89 36.71 -6.76 -7.80
CA ASP A 89 37.02 -5.72 -8.78
C ASP A 89 35.80 -5.51 -9.70
N CYS A 90 35.10 -4.39 -9.52
CA CYS A 90 33.92 -4.08 -10.33
C CYS A 90 34.24 -3.49 -11.71
N ALA A 91 35.51 -3.17 -12.00
CA ALA A 91 35.94 -2.84 -13.35
C ALA A 91 36.11 -4.11 -14.21
N ASP A 92 36.30 -5.26 -13.56
CA ASP A 92 36.38 -6.57 -14.21
C ASP A 92 34.96 -7.16 -14.46
N PRO A 93 34.55 -7.36 -15.73
CA PRO A 93 33.24 -7.90 -16.07
C PRO A 93 33.04 -9.34 -15.56
N ASP A 94 34.09 -10.14 -15.45
CA ASP A 94 33.97 -11.54 -15.01
C ASP A 94 33.72 -11.62 -13.49
N GLN A 95 34.46 -10.81 -12.71
CA GLN A 95 34.28 -10.73 -11.26
C GLN A 95 32.95 -10.09 -10.88
N SER A 96 32.53 -9.03 -11.59
CA SER A 96 31.23 -8.41 -11.36
C SER A 96 30.09 -9.38 -11.67
N ALA A 97 30.13 -10.12 -12.78
CA ALA A 97 29.13 -11.14 -13.10
C ALA A 97 29.06 -12.25 -12.03
N GLN A 98 30.21 -12.73 -11.56
CA GLN A 98 30.27 -13.73 -10.48
C GLN A 98 29.71 -13.19 -9.16
N GLY A 99 30.00 -11.93 -8.85
CA GLY A 99 29.43 -11.21 -7.71
C GLY A 99 27.91 -11.13 -7.74
N LEU A 100 27.35 -10.73 -8.89
CA LEU A 100 25.90 -10.67 -9.09
C LEU A 100 25.24 -12.02 -8.88
N GLN A 101 25.80 -13.09 -9.45
CA GLN A 101 25.31 -14.46 -9.28
C GLN A 101 25.35 -14.90 -7.81
N SER A 102 26.42 -14.56 -7.10
CA SER A 102 26.55 -14.91 -5.68
C SER A 102 25.51 -14.19 -4.80
N LEU A 103 25.22 -12.91 -5.08
CA LEU A 103 24.18 -12.14 -4.40
C LEU A 103 22.79 -12.69 -4.70
N GLN A 104 22.52 -13.05 -5.95
CA GLN A 104 21.28 -13.69 -6.34
C GLN A 104 21.07 -15.01 -5.61
N ALA A 105 22.12 -15.85 -5.53
CA ALA A 105 22.07 -17.12 -4.82
C ALA A 105 21.84 -16.92 -3.30
N ALA A 106 22.49 -15.93 -2.69
CA ALA A 106 22.30 -15.59 -1.29
C ALA A 106 20.87 -15.11 -1.00
N TRP A 107 20.32 -14.26 -1.87
CA TRP A 107 18.95 -13.79 -1.75
C TRP A 107 17.93 -14.93 -1.88
N HIS A 108 18.11 -15.84 -2.84
CA HIS A 108 17.23 -17.01 -2.99
C HIS A 108 17.25 -17.98 -1.79
N GLN A 109 18.36 -18.03 -1.05
CA GLN A 109 18.48 -18.82 0.17
C GLN A 109 17.83 -18.16 1.38
N SER A 110 17.49 -16.87 1.29
CA SER A 110 16.89 -16.13 2.39
C SER A 110 15.38 -16.39 2.49
N GLU A 111 14.88 -16.54 3.72
CA GLU A 111 13.45 -16.74 3.95
C GLU A 111 12.71 -15.39 3.87
N PRO A 112 11.60 -15.31 3.11
CA PRO A 112 10.79 -14.10 3.02
C PRO A 112 10.04 -13.81 4.32
N LEU A 113 9.60 -12.56 4.54
CA LEU A 113 8.72 -12.23 5.65
C LEU A 113 7.37 -12.96 5.52
N PRO A 114 6.71 -13.28 6.65
CA PRO A 114 5.37 -13.85 6.63
C PRO A 114 4.40 -12.90 5.93
N LEU A 115 3.72 -13.41 4.90
CA LEU A 115 2.76 -12.66 4.10
C LEU A 115 1.50 -12.31 4.92
N PRO A 116 0.86 -11.17 4.64
CA PRO A 116 -0.47 -10.88 5.16
C PRO A 116 -1.48 -11.96 4.77
N VAL A 117 -2.44 -12.27 5.65
CA VAL A 117 -3.42 -13.34 5.41
C VAL A 117 -4.22 -13.10 4.13
N GLY A 118 -4.16 -14.07 3.21
CA GLY A 118 -4.85 -14.01 1.93
C GLY A 118 -4.14 -13.18 0.85
N ALA A 119 -2.92 -12.72 1.10
CA ALA A 119 -2.06 -12.12 0.09
C ALA A 119 -1.19 -13.18 -0.59
N VAL A 120 -0.92 -12.97 -1.88
CA VAL A 120 0.09 -13.71 -2.64
C VAL A 120 1.06 -12.67 -3.16
N ALA A 121 2.35 -12.86 -2.95
CA ALA A 121 3.37 -12.02 -3.54
C ALA A 121 4.46 -12.88 -4.14
N ASP A 122 4.88 -12.48 -5.34
CA ASP A 122 6.04 -13.00 -6.01
C ASP A 122 7.17 -11.98 -5.89
N SER A 123 8.38 -12.49 -5.70
CA SER A 123 9.58 -11.67 -5.72
C SER A 123 10.51 -12.20 -6.79
N SER A 124 11.03 -11.30 -7.63
CA SER A 124 12.06 -11.59 -8.61
C SER A 124 13.31 -10.77 -8.33
N PHE A 125 14.44 -11.37 -8.65
CA PHE A 125 15.74 -10.73 -8.58
C PHE A 125 16.45 -11.01 -9.89
N GLU A 126 16.57 -9.98 -10.74
CA GLU A 126 17.08 -10.11 -12.10
C GLU A 126 18.19 -9.09 -12.39
N PRO A 127 19.20 -9.44 -13.20
CA PRO A 127 20.17 -8.48 -13.69
C PRO A 127 19.50 -7.53 -14.69
N ALA A 128 19.55 -6.23 -14.42
CA ALA A 128 18.89 -5.20 -15.22
C ALA A 128 19.73 -4.68 -16.40
N GLY A 129 20.95 -5.21 -16.56
CA GLY A 129 21.97 -4.67 -17.47
C GLY A 129 22.88 -3.65 -16.78
N ASP A 130 24.01 -3.31 -17.41
CA ASP A 130 24.96 -2.29 -16.95
C ASP A 130 25.48 -2.47 -15.50
N GLY A 131 25.59 -3.72 -15.03
CA GLY A 131 26.04 -4.02 -13.66
C GLY A 131 25.01 -3.71 -12.57
N LEU A 132 23.74 -3.52 -12.96
CA LEU A 132 22.62 -3.29 -12.04
C LEU A 132 21.82 -4.56 -11.77
N LEU A 133 21.28 -4.63 -10.56
CA LEU A 133 20.37 -5.64 -10.05
C LEU A 133 19.00 -5.01 -9.83
N LEU A 134 17.95 -5.61 -10.38
CA LEU A 134 16.57 -5.25 -10.10
C LEU A 134 15.98 -6.26 -9.13
N LEU A 135 15.65 -5.80 -7.93
CA LEU A 135 14.78 -6.53 -7.02
C LEU A 135 13.35 -6.03 -7.21
N GLN A 136 12.42 -6.93 -7.52
CA GLN A 136 11.02 -6.59 -7.75
C GLN A 136 10.10 -7.48 -6.93
N LEU A 137 9.10 -6.87 -6.29
CA LEU A 137 8.01 -7.52 -5.58
C LEU A 137 6.70 -7.20 -6.30
N ILE A 138 5.90 -8.23 -6.53
CA ILE A 138 4.65 -8.17 -7.26
C ILE A 138 3.58 -8.87 -6.42
N SER A 139 2.50 -8.17 -6.11
CA SER A 139 1.34 -8.72 -5.41
C SER A 139 0.04 -8.16 -6.02
N GLY A 140 -0.58 -8.95 -6.90
CA GLY A 140 -1.76 -8.52 -7.64
C GLY A 140 -1.51 -7.27 -8.47
N VAL A 141 -2.18 -6.16 -8.13
CA VAL A 141 -2.02 -4.84 -8.80
C VAL A 141 -0.89 -3.99 -8.21
N HIS A 142 -0.27 -4.45 -7.13
CA HIS A 142 0.79 -3.73 -6.47
C HIS A 142 2.15 -4.26 -6.93
N GLN A 143 3.00 -3.35 -7.38
CA GLN A 143 4.36 -3.65 -7.78
C GLN A 143 5.30 -2.64 -7.15
N ARG A 144 6.43 -3.12 -6.65
CA ARG A 144 7.54 -2.29 -6.25
C ARG A 144 8.84 -2.95 -6.63
N GLY A 145 9.78 -2.15 -7.13
CA GLY A 145 11.13 -2.62 -7.34
C GLY A 145 12.15 -1.58 -6.95
N ARG A 146 13.39 -2.02 -6.77
CA ARG A 146 14.55 -1.19 -6.52
C ARG A 146 15.72 -1.71 -7.33
N HIS A 147 16.48 -0.77 -7.88
CA HIS A 147 17.74 -1.06 -8.54
C HIS A 147 18.87 -0.93 -7.54
N TYR A 148 19.83 -1.85 -7.62
CA TYR A 148 21.04 -1.86 -6.83
C TYR A 148 22.24 -2.01 -7.77
N SER A 149 23.31 -1.27 -7.54
CA SER A 149 24.61 -1.53 -8.17
C SER A 149 25.51 -2.26 -7.17
N LEU A 150 26.43 -3.08 -7.66
CA LEU A 150 27.45 -3.71 -6.80
C LEU A 150 28.22 -2.67 -5.97
N GLN A 151 28.54 -1.52 -6.59
CA GLN A 151 29.22 -0.41 -5.93
C GLN A 151 28.35 0.24 -4.86
N GLY A 152 27.07 0.49 -5.16
CA GLY A 152 26.12 1.03 -4.18
C GLY A 152 25.85 0.08 -3.02
N LEU A 153 26.04 -1.23 -3.21
CA LEU A 153 25.95 -2.25 -2.17
C LEU A 153 27.24 -2.41 -1.35
N GLY A 154 28.35 -1.81 -1.80
CA GLY A 154 29.67 -1.93 -1.16
C GLY A 154 30.39 -3.25 -1.45
N ALA A 155 30.09 -3.90 -2.58
CA ALA A 155 30.79 -5.12 -3.01
C ALA A 155 32.12 -4.85 -3.71
N CYS A 156 32.30 -3.66 -4.26
CA CYS A 156 33.50 -3.28 -4.99
C CYS A 156 34.61 -2.90 -4.02
N LEU A 157 35.83 -3.35 -4.28
CA LEU A 157 37.01 -2.78 -3.66
C LEU A 157 37.14 -1.32 -4.10
N ASP A 158 37.14 -0.38 -3.14
CA ASP A 158 37.55 0.99 -3.42
C ASP A 158 39.02 0.96 -3.84
N GLU A 159 39.30 1.36 -5.08
CA GLU A 159 40.66 1.58 -5.55
C GLU A 159 41.35 2.56 -4.58
N PRO A 160 42.52 2.23 -3.99
CA PRO A 160 43.24 3.20 -3.18
C PRO A 160 43.67 4.37 -4.08
N ALA A 161 43.17 5.55 -3.75
CA ALA A 161 43.50 6.82 -4.41
C ALA A 161 45.01 7.12 -4.42
#